data_AF-A0A1M6K1I9-F1
#
_entry.id   AF-A0A1M6K1I9-F1
#
_cell.length_a   1.000
_cell.length_b   1.000
_cell.length_c   1.000
_cell.angle_alpha   90.00
_cell.angle_beta   90.00
_cell.angle_gamma   90.00
#
_symmetry.space_group_name_H-M   'P 1'
#
loop_
_entity.id
_entity.type
_entity.pdbx_description
1 polymer ?
#
loop_
_entity_poly.entity_id
_entity_poly.type
_entity_poly.pdbx_seq_one_letter_code
_entity_poly.pdbx_strand_id
1 'polypeptide(L)'
;MKHTLLVFIGTLALSACEQIFFEDVLSEEDPYVQFDYLWNEVDKRYSFFEVKNIDWDDSYDRHHAMIYDEISDDSLFQVMGSMMSELKDDHTNLFSSTNVSFFGVRYHKVDNYESRIVIDHYIGSDYHSSGPFQHDFINADKVPAGKSIGYIRFGSFTGTVSAVNLNYIMNRYKSTDGLILDLRENGGGAVRDVFKILARFIDEETVVYKSRIRNGKDHDDFSAFEEAVAEPYTGPKYTNKPVVFLVDRGTYSAGSFTSLSTKAIPNVTLMGDSTGGGLGMPNGGQLPNGWNYRFSVTQAVTVDQADRFDAGLEDEINQENFESGVPPDVYVLLDWTDLTRDEILDRAIFEITN
;
A
#
# COMPACT_ATOMS: atom_id res chain seq x y z
N MET A 1 -20.39 -64.92 -71.26
CA MET A 1 -21.28 -63.93 -70.58
C MET A 1 -20.41 -62.69 -70.32
N LYS A 2 -20.22 -61.73 -71.26
CA LYS A 2 -21.02 -60.51 -71.57
C LYS A 2 -21.61 -59.84 -70.32
N HIS A 3 -21.52 -58.54 -70.02
CA HIS A 3 -20.73 -57.37 -70.44
C HIS A 3 -20.84 -56.35 -69.28
N THR A 4 -19.87 -55.44 -69.21
CA THR A 4 -19.75 -54.25 -68.37
C THR A 4 -20.94 -53.28 -68.45
N LEU A 5 -21.30 -52.56 -67.36
CA LEU A 5 -21.56 -51.11 -67.40
C LEU A 5 -21.55 -50.45 -65.99
N LEU A 6 -20.77 -49.38 -65.86
CA LEU A 6 -20.78 -48.37 -64.80
C LEU A 6 -21.99 -47.44 -64.95
N VAL A 7 -22.59 -46.96 -63.84
CA VAL A 7 -23.16 -45.60 -63.73
C VAL A 7 -23.00 -45.08 -62.28
N PHE A 8 -22.56 -43.82 -62.17
CA PHE A 8 -22.27 -42.98 -61.01
C PHE A 8 -23.55 -42.26 -60.49
N ILE A 9 -23.41 -41.39 -59.47
CA ILE A 9 -24.41 -40.44 -58.86
C ILE A 9 -25.01 -40.99 -57.56
N GLY A 10 -25.00 -40.33 -56.39
CA GLY A 10 -24.63 -38.97 -56.01
C GLY A 10 -24.79 -38.79 -54.48
N THR A 11 -24.16 -37.72 -53.99
CA THR A 11 -24.03 -37.18 -52.61
C THR A 11 -25.27 -37.15 -51.71
N LEU A 12 -25.05 -37.36 -50.40
CA LEU A 12 -25.44 -36.42 -49.34
C LEU A 12 -24.68 -36.73 -48.03
N ALA A 13 -23.69 -35.88 -47.75
CA ALA A 13 -23.08 -35.76 -46.44
C ALA A 13 -24.00 -34.92 -45.55
N LEU A 14 -24.35 -35.43 -44.38
CA LEU A 14 -24.88 -34.62 -43.28
C LEU A 14 -23.89 -34.72 -42.13
N SER A 15 -22.89 -33.85 -42.18
CA SER A 15 -22.14 -33.38 -41.01
C SER A 15 -23.07 -32.44 -40.25
N ALA A 16 -23.77 -32.95 -39.25
CA ALA A 16 -24.36 -32.11 -38.22
C ALA A 16 -23.22 -31.68 -37.28
N CYS A 17 -22.71 -30.47 -37.50
CA CYS A 17 -22.03 -29.73 -36.46
C CYS A 17 -23.06 -29.47 -35.35
N GLU A 18 -23.03 -30.25 -34.28
CA GLU A 18 -23.50 -29.74 -33.00
C GLU A 18 -22.54 -28.61 -32.62
N GLN A 19 -22.95 -27.38 -32.94
CA GLN A 19 -22.50 -26.20 -32.21
C GLN A 19 -22.94 -26.41 -30.77
N ILE A 20 -22.01 -26.98 -30.00
CA ILE A 20 -21.98 -26.88 -28.55
C ILE A 20 -22.13 -25.40 -28.25
N PHE A 21 -23.28 -25.05 -27.67
CA PHE A 21 -23.51 -23.84 -26.90
C PHE A 21 -22.45 -23.80 -25.79
N PHE A 22 -21.28 -23.25 -26.12
CA PHE A 22 -20.53 -22.48 -25.14
C PHE A 22 -21.25 -21.14 -25.06
N GLU A 23 -21.58 -20.75 -23.84
CA GLU A 23 -22.01 -19.39 -23.48
C GLU A 23 -21.30 -18.35 -24.35
N ASP A 24 -22.07 -17.37 -24.80
CA ASP A 24 -21.57 -16.15 -25.42
C ASP A 24 -20.25 -15.76 -24.77
N VAL A 25 -19.16 -15.93 -25.51
CA VAL A 25 -17.87 -15.35 -25.17
C VAL A 25 -18.19 -13.87 -24.98
N LEU A 26 -18.19 -13.41 -23.71
CA LEU A 26 -18.34 -12.01 -23.32
C LEU A 26 -17.69 -11.19 -24.41
N SER A 27 -18.47 -10.51 -25.24
CA SER A 27 -17.92 -9.97 -26.48
C SER A 27 -16.79 -9.04 -26.11
N GLU A 28 -15.56 -9.43 -26.50
CA GLU A 28 -14.31 -8.76 -26.11
C GLU A 28 -14.34 -7.26 -26.48
N GLU A 29 -15.27 -6.85 -27.34
CA GLU A 29 -15.45 -5.51 -27.89
C GLU A 29 -16.63 -4.71 -27.30
N ASP A 30 -17.54 -5.29 -26.50
CA ASP A 30 -18.69 -4.52 -25.98
C ASP A 30 -18.27 -3.67 -24.76
N PRO A 31 -18.27 -2.33 -24.87
CA PRO A 31 -17.80 -1.45 -23.80
C PRO A 31 -18.67 -1.52 -22.54
N TYR A 32 -19.96 -1.82 -22.64
CA TYR A 32 -20.84 -1.97 -21.49
C TYR A 32 -20.48 -3.24 -20.71
N VAL A 33 -20.18 -4.34 -21.41
CA VAL A 33 -19.72 -5.59 -20.78
C VAL A 33 -18.41 -5.37 -20.02
N GLN A 34 -17.46 -4.61 -20.57
CA GLN A 34 -16.20 -4.29 -19.88
C GLN A 34 -16.44 -3.48 -18.60
N PHE A 35 -17.28 -2.45 -18.71
CA PHE A 35 -17.61 -1.57 -17.59
C PHE A 35 -18.35 -2.30 -16.48
N ASP A 36 -19.45 -2.99 -16.83
CA ASP A 36 -20.26 -3.75 -15.88
C ASP A 36 -19.42 -4.80 -15.17
N TYR A 37 -18.54 -5.49 -15.90
CA TYR A 37 -17.64 -6.47 -15.29
C TYR A 37 -16.74 -5.82 -14.24
N LEU A 38 -16.04 -4.73 -14.58
CA LEU A 38 -15.15 -4.05 -13.64
C LEU A 38 -15.92 -3.53 -12.43
N TRP A 39 -17.04 -2.84 -12.65
CA TRP A 39 -17.86 -2.29 -11.58
C TRP A 39 -18.32 -3.39 -10.62
N ASN A 40 -18.81 -4.52 -11.15
CA ASN A 40 -19.25 -5.67 -10.34
C ASN A 40 -18.11 -6.33 -9.57
N GLU A 41 -16.90 -6.36 -10.12
CA GLU A 41 -15.74 -6.93 -9.41
C GLU A 41 -15.33 -6.06 -8.23
N VAL A 42 -15.36 -4.73 -8.39
CA VAL A 42 -15.14 -3.77 -7.30
C VAL A 42 -16.27 -3.86 -6.28
N ASP A 43 -17.52 -3.84 -6.73
CA ASP A 43 -18.72 -3.91 -5.88
C ASP A 43 -18.69 -5.11 -4.94
N LYS A 44 -18.22 -6.27 -5.41
CA LYS A 44 -18.20 -7.52 -4.62
C LYS A 44 -17.04 -7.63 -3.64
N ARG A 45 -15.92 -6.92 -3.86
CA ARG A 45 -14.65 -7.24 -3.19
C ARG A 45 -13.91 -6.04 -2.61
N TYR A 46 -14.21 -4.82 -3.05
CA TYR A 46 -13.57 -3.64 -2.48
C TYR A 46 -13.95 -3.49 -1.00
N SER A 47 -12.95 -3.18 -0.18
CA SER A 47 -13.05 -3.31 1.28
C SER A 47 -13.27 -1.99 2.01
N PHE A 48 -13.47 -0.86 1.33
CA PHE A 48 -13.47 0.45 2.00
C PHE A 48 -14.62 1.37 1.62
N PHE A 49 -15.75 0.84 1.12
CA PHE A 49 -16.90 1.68 0.78
C PHE A 49 -17.40 2.49 1.97
N GLU A 50 -17.68 1.83 3.11
CA GLU A 50 -18.16 2.49 4.32
C GLU A 50 -17.11 3.43 4.94
N VAL A 51 -15.87 2.94 5.08
CA VAL A 51 -14.74 3.71 5.63
C VAL A 51 -14.50 5.03 4.86
N LYS A 52 -14.71 5.02 3.54
CA LYS A 52 -14.50 6.19 2.68
C LYS A 52 -15.80 6.92 2.33
N ASN A 53 -16.94 6.48 2.86
CA ASN A 53 -18.27 6.99 2.57
C ASN A 53 -18.51 7.14 1.06
N ILE A 54 -18.34 6.02 0.34
CA ILE A 54 -18.50 5.92 -1.11
C ILE A 54 -19.87 5.32 -1.43
N ASP A 55 -20.64 6.02 -2.26
CA ASP A 55 -21.85 5.51 -2.88
C ASP A 55 -21.47 4.86 -4.23
N TRP A 56 -21.37 3.54 -4.25
CA TRP A 56 -20.89 2.81 -5.43
C TRP A 56 -21.96 2.67 -6.52
N ASP A 57 -23.23 2.70 -6.14
CA ASP A 57 -24.37 2.70 -7.07
C ASP A 57 -24.47 4.04 -7.81
N ASP A 58 -24.30 5.18 -7.12
CA ASP A 58 -24.21 6.50 -7.78
C ASP A 58 -23.00 6.56 -8.75
N SER A 59 -21.89 5.93 -8.38
CA SER A 59 -20.72 5.80 -9.27
C SER A 59 -21.06 5.04 -10.55
N TYR A 60 -21.84 3.96 -10.45
CA TYR A 60 -22.35 3.21 -11.61
C TYR A 60 -23.13 4.15 -12.54
N ASP A 61 -24.20 4.76 -12.04
CA ASP A 61 -25.14 5.54 -12.84
C ASP A 61 -24.46 6.67 -13.60
N ARG A 62 -23.55 7.39 -12.93
CA ARG A 62 -22.84 8.52 -13.53
C ARG A 62 -21.86 8.09 -14.63
N HIS A 63 -21.08 7.03 -14.40
CA HIS A 63 -20.05 6.62 -15.34
C HIS A 63 -20.61 5.77 -16.48
N HIS A 64 -21.56 4.88 -16.19
CA HIS A 64 -22.24 4.09 -17.19
C HIS A 64 -22.93 4.98 -18.24
N ALA A 65 -23.53 6.09 -17.82
CA ALA A 65 -24.15 7.07 -18.72
C ALA A 65 -23.17 7.78 -19.68
N MET A 66 -21.86 7.67 -19.45
CA MET A 66 -20.81 8.21 -20.35
C MET A 66 -20.40 7.23 -21.44
N ILE A 67 -20.83 5.97 -21.36
CA ILE A 67 -20.54 4.93 -22.36
C ILE A 67 -21.56 5.01 -23.50
N TYR A 68 -21.07 4.78 -24.72
CA TYR A 68 -21.89 4.76 -25.93
C TYR A 68 -21.30 3.78 -26.95
N ASP A 69 -22.11 3.35 -27.92
CA ASP A 69 -21.68 2.43 -28.98
C ASP A 69 -20.50 3.02 -29.77
N GLU A 70 -19.52 2.20 -30.13
CA GLU A 70 -18.30 2.62 -30.84
C GLU A 70 -17.43 3.64 -30.06
N ILE A 71 -17.55 3.73 -28.72
CA ILE A 71 -16.60 4.46 -27.88
C ILE A 71 -15.17 3.95 -28.11
N SER A 72 -14.20 4.87 -28.18
CA SER A 72 -12.80 4.49 -28.36
C SER A 72 -12.22 3.90 -27.07
N ASP A 73 -11.24 3.00 -27.20
CA ASP A 73 -10.48 2.45 -26.06
C ASP A 73 -9.95 3.51 -25.11
N ASP A 74 -9.45 4.63 -25.64
CA ASP A 74 -8.95 5.74 -24.80
C ASP A 74 -10.09 6.36 -23.99
N SER A 75 -11.23 6.65 -24.61
CA SER A 75 -12.40 7.22 -23.92
C SER A 75 -13.00 6.24 -22.90
N LEU A 76 -13.11 4.95 -23.25
CA LEU A 76 -13.55 3.91 -22.33
C LEU A 76 -12.60 3.78 -21.12
N PHE A 77 -11.29 3.82 -21.38
CA PHE A 77 -10.28 3.80 -20.31
C PHE A 77 -10.42 5.00 -19.38
N GLN A 78 -10.66 6.20 -19.90
CA GLN A 78 -10.86 7.39 -19.06
C GLN A 78 -12.11 7.27 -18.18
N VAL A 79 -13.24 6.78 -18.72
CA VAL A 79 -14.48 6.59 -17.95
C VAL A 79 -14.30 5.54 -16.84
N MET A 80 -13.74 4.38 -17.19
CA MET A 80 -13.51 3.31 -16.20
C MET A 80 -12.42 3.71 -15.19
N GLY A 81 -11.39 4.43 -15.64
CA GLY A 81 -10.33 4.97 -14.80
C GLY A 81 -10.84 6.03 -13.82
N SER A 82 -11.78 6.89 -14.23
CA SER A 82 -12.39 7.89 -13.33
C SER A 82 -13.30 7.23 -12.31
N MET A 83 -14.07 6.21 -12.69
CA MET A 83 -14.87 5.39 -11.77
C MET A 83 -13.98 4.76 -10.69
N MET A 84 -12.87 4.13 -11.09
CA MET A 84 -11.88 3.57 -10.17
C MET A 84 -11.26 4.63 -9.25
N SER A 85 -11.07 5.86 -9.74
CA SER A 85 -10.48 6.96 -8.95
C SER A 85 -11.42 7.46 -7.84
N GLU A 86 -12.72 7.16 -7.90
CA GLU A 86 -13.66 7.49 -6.81
C GLU A 86 -13.39 6.71 -5.53
N LEU A 87 -12.67 5.59 -5.63
CA LEU A 87 -12.22 4.80 -4.48
C LEU A 87 -11.15 5.51 -3.65
N LYS A 88 -10.57 6.62 -4.16
CA LYS A 88 -9.58 7.46 -3.46
C LYS A 88 -8.45 6.60 -2.88
N ASP A 89 -7.88 5.74 -3.73
CA ASP A 89 -6.95 4.68 -3.35
C ASP A 89 -5.93 4.42 -4.46
N ASP A 90 -4.63 4.52 -4.17
CA ASP A 90 -3.57 4.23 -5.15
C ASP A 90 -3.24 2.73 -5.26
N HIS A 91 -3.85 1.88 -4.42
CA HIS A 91 -3.98 0.44 -4.67
C HIS A 91 -5.15 0.09 -5.61
N THR A 92 -5.85 1.09 -6.13
CA THR A 92 -6.90 0.92 -7.13
C THR A 92 -6.44 1.47 -8.48
N ASN A 93 -6.34 0.59 -9.48
CA ASN A 93 -5.83 0.96 -10.80
C ASN A 93 -6.48 0.13 -11.91
N LEU A 94 -6.64 0.75 -13.07
CA LEU A 94 -6.89 0.12 -14.36
C LEU A 94 -5.63 0.21 -15.21
N PHE A 95 -5.25 -0.87 -15.87
CA PHE A 95 -4.05 -0.98 -16.69
C PHE A 95 -4.42 -1.38 -18.11
N SER A 96 -4.10 -0.53 -19.08
CA SER A 96 -4.13 -0.88 -20.49
C SER A 96 -2.71 -1.01 -21.03
N SER A 97 -2.57 -1.26 -22.33
CA SER A 97 -1.27 -1.25 -23.01
C SER A 97 -0.65 0.15 -23.13
N THR A 98 -1.45 1.21 -22.96
CA THR A 98 -1.04 2.60 -23.21
C THR A 98 -1.12 3.49 -21.97
N ASN A 99 -1.87 3.10 -20.93
CA ASN A 99 -2.13 3.97 -19.79
C ASN A 99 -2.39 3.19 -18.49
N VAL A 100 -2.25 3.89 -17.36
CA VAL A 100 -2.55 3.39 -16.01
C VAL A 100 -3.35 4.45 -15.27
N SER A 101 -4.55 4.12 -14.78
CA SER A 101 -5.33 5.02 -13.94
C SER A 101 -4.79 5.00 -12.50
N PHE A 102 -4.84 6.15 -11.83
CA PHE A 102 -4.44 6.30 -10.42
C PHE A 102 -5.14 7.51 -9.80
N PHE A 103 -5.27 7.52 -8.48
CA PHE A 103 -5.90 8.64 -7.76
C PHE A 103 -4.89 9.75 -7.45
N GLY A 104 -3.68 9.39 -7.04
CA GLY A 104 -2.56 10.31 -6.80
C GLY A 104 -2.50 10.82 -5.37
N VAL A 105 -2.67 9.93 -4.38
CA VAL A 105 -2.70 10.19 -2.93
C VAL A 105 -1.60 11.17 -2.49
N ARG A 106 -0.37 10.96 -3.00
CA ARG A 106 0.80 11.77 -2.63
C ARG A 106 0.65 13.26 -3.00
N TYR A 107 -0.10 13.59 -4.06
CA TYR A 107 -0.22 14.96 -4.55
C TYR A 107 -1.28 15.79 -3.80
N HIS A 108 -1.98 15.21 -2.83
CA HIS A 108 -2.98 15.91 -2.02
C HIS A 108 -2.40 16.67 -0.83
N LYS A 109 -1.12 16.47 -0.52
CA LYS A 109 -0.38 17.18 0.53
C LYS A 109 0.97 17.63 -0.01
N VAL A 110 1.59 18.56 0.70
CA VAL A 110 2.96 18.97 0.41
C VAL A 110 3.91 17.92 0.99
N ASP A 111 4.94 17.57 0.23
CA ASP A 111 6.01 16.67 0.67
C ASP A 111 6.65 17.20 1.97
N ASN A 112 7.05 16.32 2.89
CA ASN A 112 7.67 16.70 4.16
C ASN A 112 9.13 16.23 4.25
N TYR A 113 9.78 16.11 3.09
CA TYR A 113 11.12 15.59 2.97
C TYR A 113 11.87 16.25 1.82
N GLU A 114 13.08 16.75 2.10
CA GLU A 114 14.05 17.12 1.08
C GLU A 114 15.41 16.51 1.43
N SER A 115 15.86 15.58 0.58
CA SER A 115 17.09 14.82 0.76
C SER A 115 18.33 15.68 1.00
N ARG A 116 18.43 16.84 0.33
CA ARG A 116 19.58 17.74 0.45
C ARG A 116 19.65 18.39 1.82
N ILE A 117 18.52 18.75 2.42
CA ILE A 117 18.50 19.31 3.78
C ILE A 117 19.12 18.31 4.75
N VAL A 118 18.68 17.05 4.70
CA VAL A 118 19.18 16.00 5.59
C VAL A 118 20.67 15.75 5.37
N ILE A 119 21.11 15.57 4.12
CA ILE A 119 22.50 15.26 3.80
C ILE A 119 23.42 16.44 4.16
N ASP A 120 23.06 17.65 3.77
CA ASP A 120 23.92 18.82 3.92
C ASP A 120 24.01 19.33 5.38
N HIS A 121 22.96 19.11 6.18
CA HIS A 121 22.88 19.69 7.52
C HIS A 121 22.88 18.67 8.67
N TYR A 122 22.52 17.41 8.43
CA TYR A 122 22.32 16.44 9.52
C TYR A 122 23.26 15.24 9.53
N ILE A 123 23.71 14.72 8.38
CA ILE A 123 24.51 13.48 8.35
C ILE A 123 25.79 13.54 7.50
N GLY A 124 25.94 14.51 6.60
CA GLY A 124 27.07 14.60 5.69
C GLY A 124 26.94 13.68 4.46
N SER A 125 27.74 13.95 3.42
CA SER A 125 27.69 13.22 2.14
C SER A 125 28.46 11.90 2.12
N ASP A 126 29.23 11.60 3.17
CA ASP A 126 30.03 10.39 3.35
C ASP A 126 29.29 9.30 4.17
N TYR A 127 27.96 9.41 4.26
CA TYR A 127 27.10 8.44 4.91
C TYR A 127 27.32 7.00 4.40
N HIS A 128 27.01 6.03 5.26
CA HIS A 128 27.11 4.62 4.92
C HIS A 128 25.89 4.14 4.12
N SER A 129 26.14 3.25 3.15
CA SER A 129 25.08 2.49 2.48
C SER A 129 25.19 1.02 2.84
N SER A 130 24.11 0.45 3.39
CA SER A 130 24.02 -0.96 3.75
C SER A 130 22.77 -1.58 3.13
N GLY A 131 22.90 -2.15 1.93
CA GLY A 131 21.73 -2.62 1.18
C GLY A 131 20.82 -1.44 0.82
N PRO A 132 19.50 -1.50 1.09
CA PRO A 132 18.57 -0.41 0.76
C PRO A 132 18.58 0.76 1.77
N PHE A 133 19.48 0.75 2.76
CA PHE A 133 19.55 1.77 3.81
C PHE A 133 20.71 2.74 3.57
N GLN A 134 20.43 4.04 3.70
CA GLN A 134 21.46 5.08 3.84
C GLN A 134 21.48 5.53 5.30
N HIS A 135 22.64 5.60 5.95
CA HIS A 135 22.67 5.85 7.38
C HIS A 135 23.99 6.46 7.85
N ASP A 136 23.93 7.35 8.83
CA ASP A 136 25.09 7.76 9.62
C ASP A 136 24.66 8.19 11.04
N PHE A 137 25.59 8.70 11.84
CA PHE A 137 25.24 9.45 13.05
C PHE A 137 24.71 10.83 12.66
N ILE A 138 23.73 11.34 13.39
CA ILE A 138 23.40 12.77 13.32
C ILE A 138 24.63 13.56 13.76
N ASN A 139 24.94 14.62 13.01
CA ASN A 139 26.09 15.51 13.25
C ASN A 139 26.10 16.01 14.69
N ALA A 140 27.30 16.04 15.29
CA ALA A 140 27.46 16.32 16.72
C ALA A 140 27.00 17.73 17.13
N ASP A 141 26.97 18.70 16.22
CA ASP A 141 26.46 20.05 16.48
C ASP A 141 24.92 20.12 16.51
N LYS A 142 24.23 19.08 16.04
CA LYS A 142 22.77 18.96 16.07
C LYS A 142 22.25 18.22 17.31
N VAL A 143 23.13 17.53 18.04
CA VAL A 143 22.76 16.71 19.21
C VAL A 143 23.34 17.33 20.49
N PRO A 144 22.64 17.29 21.64
CA PRO A 144 23.20 17.76 22.91
C PRO A 144 24.55 17.12 23.26
N ALA A 145 25.43 17.90 23.90
CA ALA A 145 26.77 17.46 24.23
C ALA A 145 26.78 16.15 25.04
N GLY A 146 27.60 15.19 24.61
CA GLY A 146 27.71 13.88 25.23
C GLY A 146 26.64 12.86 24.81
N LYS A 147 25.69 13.25 23.96
CA LYS A 147 24.71 12.35 23.35
C LYS A 147 25.06 12.05 21.90
N SER A 148 24.52 10.97 21.37
CA SER A 148 24.65 10.55 19.98
C SER A 148 23.37 9.88 19.49
N ILE A 149 23.01 10.11 18.23
CA ILE A 149 21.80 9.55 17.61
C ILE A 149 22.20 8.93 16.28
N GLY A 150 21.71 7.72 16.00
CA GLY A 150 21.82 7.12 14.66
C GLY A 150 20.64 7.55 13.79
N TYR A 151 20.90 7.87 12.53
CA TYR A 151 19.89 8.14 11.52
C TYR A 151 19.97 7.10 10.41
N ILE A 152 18.83 6.55 10.04
CA ILE A 152 18.68 5.55 8.97
C ILE A 152 17.57 6.01 8.04
N ARG A 153 17.91 6.29 6.78
CA ARG A 153 16.95 6.47 5.70
C ARG A 153 16.63 5.13 5.05
N PHE A 154 15.34 4.82 4.94
CA PHE A 154 14.85 3.66 4.18
C PHE A 154 13.75 4.09 3.21
N GLY A 155 14.15 4.36 1.96
CA GLY A 155 13.30 4.98 0.93
C GLY A 155 12.41 4.06 0.12
N SER A 156 12.55 2.74 0.25
CA SER A 156 11.70 1.80 -0.47
C SER A 156 11.78 0.39 0.12
N PHE A 157 10.66 -0.33 0.16
CA PHE A 157 10.63 -1.76 0.48
C PHE A 157 11.04 -2.58 -0.74
N THR A 158 12.34 -2.55 -1.07
CA THR A 158 12.92 -3.18 -2.27
C THR A 158 12.81 -4.71 -2.31
N GLY A 159 12.48 -5.36 -1.19
CA GLY A 159 12.58 -6.80 -1.01
C GLY A 159 14.00 -7.28 -0.73
N THR A 160 15.00 -6.39 -0.66
CA THR A 160 16.42 -6.76 -0.51
C THR A 160 16.94 -6.62 0.92
N VAL A 161 16.09 -6.26 1.89
CA VAL A 161 16.48 -6.17 3.30
C VAL A 161 17.02 -7.52 3.78
N SER A 162 18.25 -7.51 4.30
CA SER A 162 18.94 -8.71 4.76
C SER A 162 19.41 -8.59 6.21
N ALA A 163 19.60 -9.75 6.85
CA ALA A 163 20.18 -9.81 8.18
C ALA A 163 21.59 -9.21 8.24
N VAL A 164 22.38 -9.29 7.15
CA VAL A 164 23.73 -8.72 7.10
C VAL A 164 23.68 -7.19 7.25
N ASN A 165 22.79 -6.53 6.51
CA ASN A 165 22.65 -5.07 6.55
C ASN A 165 22.14 -4.61 7.92
N LEU A 166 21.06 -5.22 8.40
CA LEU A 166 20.47 -4.86 9.69
C LEU A 166 21.41 -5.18 10.86
N ASN A 167 22.16 -6.29 10.82
CA ASN A 167 23.17 -6.59 11.85
C ASN A 167 24.28 -5.52 11.87
N TYR A 168 24.73 -5.06 10.71
CA TYR A 168 25.73 -3.99 10.64
C TYR A 168 25.20 -2.69 11.25
N ILE A 169 24.01 -2.27 10.84
CA ILE A 169 23.34 -1.04 11.33
C ILE A 169 23.12 -1.12 12.84
N MET A 170 22.46 -2.17 13.34
CA MET A 170 22.16 -2.31 14.76
C MET A 170 23.45 -2.35 15.61
N ASN A 171 24.52 -3.00 15.13
CA ASN A 171 25.80 -2.99 15.85
C ASN A 171 26.50 -1.64 15.83
N ARG A 172 26.41 -0.88 14.73
CA ARG A 172 27.00 0.46 14.62
C ARG A 172 26.36 1.43 15.62
N TYR A 173 25.05 1.33 15.80
CA TYR A 173 24.29 2.29 16.61
C TYR A 173 23.92 1.77 18.00
N LYS A 174 24.27 0.54 18.39
CA LYS A 174 23.90 -0.03 19.72
C LYS A 174 24.20 0.86 20.94
N SER A 175 25.20 1.74 20.82
CA SER A 175 25.64 2.63 21.90
C SER A 175 25.06 4.06 21.82
N THR A 176 24.29 4.41 20.79
CA THR A 176 23.63 5.73 20.69
C THR A 176 22.52 5.89 21.72
N ASP A 177 22.09 7.11 22.01
CA ASP A 177 20.99 7.40 22.92
C ASP A 177 19.62 7.11 22.30
N GLY A 178 19.52 7.22 20.97
CA GLY A 178 18.33 6.85 20.21
C GLY A 178 18.63 6.55 18.74
N LEU A 179 17.59 6.17 18.02
CA LEU A 179 17.64 5.89 16.59
C LEU A 179 16.48 6.57 15.86
N ILE A 180 16.75 7.11 14.68
CA ILE A 180 15.72 7.65 13.77
C ILE A 180 15.68 6.74 12.54
N LEU A 181 14.50 6.20 12.21
CA LEU A 181 14.23 5.50 10.95
C LEU A 181 13.32 6.37 10.08
N ASP A 182 13.87 6.93 9.02
CA ASP A 182 13.17 7.83 8.13
C ASP A 182 12.54 7.10 6.93
N LEU A 183 11.21 6.97 7.00
CA LEU A 183 10.32 6.35 6.00
C LEU A 183 9.56 7.40 5.18
N ARG A 184 9.86 8.70 5.31
CA ARG A 184 9.26 9.75 4.48
C ARG A 184 9.50 9.45 3.00
N GLU A 185 8.53 9.75 2.15
CA GLU A 185 8.56 9.48 0.71
C GLU A 185 8.82 8.00 0.35
N ASN A 186 8.50 7.06 1.25
CA ASN A 186 8.58 5.63 0.99
C ASN A 186 7.21 5.07 0.54
N GLY A 187 7.02 4.96 -0.78
CA GLY A 187 5.78 4.46 -1.38
C GLY A 187 5.46 2.97 -1.17
N GLY A 188 6.25 2.25 -0.36
CA GLY A 188 6.03 0.84 -0.02
C GLY A 188 6.85 -0.14 -0.86
N GLY A 189 6.26 -1.31 -1.14
CA GLY A 189 6.90 -2.42 -1.85
C GLY A 189 6.73 -3.76 -1.12
N ALA A 190 7.82 -4.52 -0.98
CA ALA A 190 7.80 -5.88 -0.46
C ALA A 190 7.48 -5.96 1.04
N VAL A 191 6.28 -6.44 1.38
CA VAL A 191 5.79 -6.64 2.76
C VAL A 191 6.73 -7.49 3.62
N ARG A 192 7.47 -8.44 3.04
CA ARG A 192 8.46 -9.25 3.78
C ARG A 192 9.53 -8.42 4.49
N ASP A 193 9.83 -7.23 4.00
CA ASP A 193 10.84 -6.35 4.60
C ASP A 193 10.28 -5.67 5.86
N VAL A 194 8.96 -5.47 5.97
CA VAL A 194 8.27 -4.95 7.17
C VAL A 194 8.64 -5.78 8.40
N PHE A 195 8.36 -7.08 8.37
CA PHE A 195 8.62 -7.97 9.50
C PHE A 195 10.10 -8.09 9.85
N LYS A 196 11.01 -8.05 8.86
CA LYS A 196 12.46 -8.05 9.12
C LYS A 196 12.93 -6.80 9.86
N ILE A 197 12.31 -5.65 9.58
CA ILE A 197 12.61 -4.37 10.24
C ILE A 197 12.03 -4.39 11.65
N LEU A 198 10.73 -4.70 11.81
CA LEU A 198 10.05 -4.74 13.10
C LEU A 198 10.73 -5.70 14.10
N ALA A 199 11.22 -6.85 13.61
CA ALA A 199 11.96 -7.83 14.41
C ALA A 199 13.20 -7.26 15.13
N ARG A 200 13.70 -6.08 14.73
CA ARG A 200 14.85 -5.40 15.37
C ARG A 200 14.45 -4.56 16.58
N PHE A 201 13.16 -4.26 16.73
CA PHE A 201 12.63 -3.31 17.71
C PHE A 201 11.72 -3.96 18.75
N ILE A 202 11.61 -5.30 18.77
CA ILE A 202 10.81 -6.05 19.75
C ILE A 202 11.65 -7.11 20.48
N ASP A 203 11.30 -7.39 21.73
CA ASP A 203 11.95 -8.41 22.57
C ASP A 203 11.19 -9.73 22.65
N GLU A 204 9.90 -9.72 22.36
CA GLU A 204 9.01 -10.87 22.37
C GLU A 204 8.12 -10.87 21.13
N GLU A 205 7.49 -12.01 20.87
CA GLU A 205 6.48 -12.13 19.82
C GLU A 205 5.39 -11.09 20.04
N THR A 206 5.07 -10.30 19.01
CA THR A 206 4.16 -9.16 19.12
C THR A 206 3.13 -9.21 17.99
N VAL A 207 1.84 -9.20 18.33
CA VAL A 207 0.77 -8.95 17.35
C VAL A 207 0.84 -7.46 16.99
N VAL A 208 1.25 -7.16 15.75
CA VAL A 208 1.54 -5.78 15.33
C VAL A 208 0.34 -5.09 14.68
N TYR A 209 -0.55 -5.85 14.06
CA TYR A 209 -1.84 -5.38 13.56
C TYR A 209 -2.77 -6.58 13.38
N LYS A 210 -4.05 -6.32 13.14
CA LYS A 210 -5.00 -7.35 12.70
C LYS A 210 -5.56 -6.99 11.32
N SER A 211 -5.89 -7.99 10.52
CA SER A 211 -6.47 -7.79 9.19
C SER A 211 -7.62 -8.73 8.89
N ARG A 212 -8.54 -8.31 8.06
CA ARG A 212 -9.67 -9.10 7.58
C ARG A 212 -9.85 -8.93 6.08
N ILE A 213 -10.49 -9.91 5.44
CA ILE A 213 -10.76 -9.93 4.00
C ILE A 213 -12.26 -9.86 3.77
N ARG A 214 -12.69 -9.09 2.76
CA ARG A 214 -14.08 -9.13 2.32
C ARG A 214 -14.33 -10.43 1.57
N ASN A 215 -15.29 -11.23 2.03
CA ASN A 215 -15.49 -12.60 1.52
C ASN A 215 -16.97 -13.00 1.35
N GLY A 216 -17.92 -12.12 1.64
CA GLY A 216 -19.33 -12.32 1.31
C GLY A 216 -19.85 -11.38 0.24
N LYS A 217 -21.17 -11.28 0.17
CA LYS A 217 -21.87 -10.55 -0.90
C LYS A 217 -22.04 -9.09 -0.52
N ASP A 218 -22.44 -8.83 0.72
CA ASP A 218 -22.76 -7.49 1.18
C ASP A 218 -21.46 -6.68 1.42
N HIS A 219 -21.56 -5.36 1.49
CA HIS A 219 -20.40 -4.46 1.56
C HIS A 219 -19.64 -4.59 2.89
N ASP A 220 -20.32 -5.08 3.92
CA ASP A 220 -19.87 -5.33 5.30
C ASP A 220 -19.57 -6.81 5.59
N ASP A 221 -19.69 -7.69 4.59
CA ASP A 221 -19.41 -9.12 4.75
C ASP A 221 -17.87 -9.41 4.78
N PHE A 222 -17.28 -9.25 5.96
CA PHE A 222 -15.88 -9.56 6.22
C PHE A 222 -15.66 -10.87 6.97
N SER A 223 -14.48 -11.47 6.78
CA SER A 223 -13.97 -12.51 7.67
C SER A 223 -13.76 -11.97 9.09
N ALA A 224 -13.59 -12.89 10.05
CA ALA A 224 -12.98 -12.53 11.32
C ALA A 224 -11.57 -11.92 11.11
N PHE A 225 -11.12 -11.12 12.07
CA PHE A 225 -9.77 -10.59 12.10
C PHE A 225 -8.74 -11.71 12.30
N GLU A 226 -7.70 -11.70 11.46
CA GLU A 226 -6.49 -12.50 11.59
C GLU A 226 -5.34 -11.64 12.11
N GLU A 227 -4.52 -12.23 12.97
CA GLU A 227 -3.39 -11.55 13.61
C GLU A 227 -2.16 -11.55 12.69
N ALA A 228 -1.53 -10.39 12.54
CA ALA A 228 -0.20 -10.28 11.95
C ALA A 228 0.84 -10.21 13.07
N VAL A 229 1.71 -11.21 13.11
CA VAL A 229 2.66 -11.40 14.21
C VAL A 229 4.09 -11.12 13.74
N ALA A 230 4.81 -10.28 14.49
CA ALA A 230 6.24 -10.07 14.32
C ALA A 230 7.01 -10.89 15.36
N GLU A 231 7.98 -11.68 14.89
CA GLU A 231 8.90 -12.43 15.75
C GLU A 231 10.18 -11.62 16.04
N PRO A 232 10.70 -11.62 17.27
CA PRO A 232 11.93 -10.91 17.62
C PRO A 232 13.14 -11.55 16.94
N TYR A 233 14.06 -10.72 16.43
CA TYR A 233 15.30 -11.21 15.86
C TYR A 233 16.24 -11.76 16.94
N THR A 234 16.91 -12.88 16.67
CA THR A 234 17.81 -13.55 17.63
C THR A 234 19.19 -12.89 17.79
N GLY A 235 19.58 -12.00 16.88
CA GLY A 235 20.85 -11.29 16.90
C GLY A 235 20.74 -9.83 17.37
N PRO A 236 21.56 -8.90 16.83
CA PRO A 236 21.54 -7.49 17.23
C PRO A 236 20.16 -6.84 17.07
N LYS A 237 19.68 -6.21 18.14
CA LYS A 237 18.40 -5.50 18.25
C LYS A 237 18.58 -4.12 18.91
N TYR A 238 17.56 -3.29 18.85
CA TYR A 238 17.50 -1.95 19.44
C TYR A 238 16.16 -1.74 20.16
N THR A 239 16.00 -2.33 21.36
CA THR A 239 14.72 -2.39 22.09
C THR A 239 14.67 -1.54 23.36
N ASN A 240 15.82 -1.20 23.93
CA ASN A 240 15.91 -0.58 25.27
C ASN A 240 16.07 0.95 25.24
N LYS A 241 15.93 1.57 24.07
CA LYS A 241 16.18 3.00 23.87
C LYS A 241 15.14 3.59 22.91
N PRO A 242 14.88 4.91 22.99
CA PRO A 242 13.92 5.57 22.10
C PRO A 242 14.25 5.37 20.63
N VAL A 243 13.21 5.10 19.84
CA VAL A 243 13.27 5.01 18.39
C VAL A 243 12.17 5.89 17.80
N VAL A 244 12.51 6.72 16.82
CA VAL A 244 11.53 7.57 16.13
C VAL A 244 11.43 7.13 14.67
N PHE A 245 10.22 6.83 14.20
CA PHE A 245 9.95 6.55 12.80
C PHE A 245 9.37 7.80 12.15
N LEU A 246 10.04 8.33 11.13
CA LEU A 246 9.56 9.51 10.41
C LEU A 246 8.71 9.10 9.23
N VAL A 247 7.56 9.73 9.07
CA VAL A 247 6.59 9.44 8.01
C VAL A 247 5.96 10.71 7.46
N ASP A 248 5.45 10.61 6.24
CA ASP A 248 4.69 11.67 5.59
C ASP A 248 3.68 11.10 4.60
N ARG A 249 3.04 11.97 3.82
CA ARG A 249 2.04 11.56 2.83
C ARG A 249 2.61 10.62 1.75
N GLY A 250 3.90 10.72 1.46
CA GLY A 250 4.59 9.82 0.54
C GLY A 250 4.88 8.43 1.14
N THR A 251 4.82 8.27 2.46
CA THR A 251 4.84 6.96 3.12
C THR A 251 3.53 6.22 2.81
N TYR A 252 3.57 5.13 2.03
CA TYR A 252 2.37 4.43 1.56
C TYR A 252 2.54 2.90 1.59
N SER A 253 1.43 2.15 1.52
CA SER A 253 1.44 0.69 1.39
C SER A 253 2.25 0.01 2.51
N ALA A 254 3.29 -0.78 2.20
CA ALA A 254 4.18 -1.39 3.21
C ALA A 254 4.76 -0.38 4.23
N GLY A 255 4.94 0.89 3.84
CA GLY A 255 5.30 1.98 4.75
C GLY A 255 4.18 2.28 5.76
N SER A 256 2.92 2.32 5.32
CA SER A 256 1.75 2.46 6.19
C SER A 256 1.55 1.23 7.09
N PHE A 257 1.76 0.01 6.59
CA PHE A 257 1.74 -1.20 7.43
C PHE A 257 2.82 -1.16 8.52
N THR A 258 4.02 -0.67 8.18
CA THR A 258 5.11 -0.47 9.16
C THR A 258 4.72 0.58 10.20
N SER A 259 4.07 1.66 9.78
CA SER A 259 3.58 2.76 10.64
C SER A 259 2.44 2.32 11.55
N LEU A 260 1.50 1.53 11.03
CA LEU A 260 0.42 0.91 11.80
C LEU A 260 1.00 0.00 12.89
N SER A 261 2.01 -0.79 12.51
CA SER A 261 2.69 -1.73 13.41
C SER A 261 3.40 -1.07 14.59
N THR A 262 3.84 0.20 14.45
CA THR A 262 4.51 0.89 15.57
C THR A 262 3.56 1.15 16.74
N LYS A 263 2.24 1.19 16.51
CA LYS A 263 1.23 1.37 17.57
C LYS A 263 1.24 0.23 18.59
N ALA A 264 1.80 -0.93 18.25
CA ALA A 264 1.98 -2.07 19.15
C ALA A 264 3.38 -2.13 19.80
N ILE A 265 4.30 -1.22 19.48
CA ILE A 265 5.71 -1.29 19.91
C ILE A 265 6.02 -0.11 20.86
N PRO A 266 6.19 -0.35 22.16
CA PRO A 266 6.17 0.72 23.18
C PRO A 266 7.35 1.70 23.14
N ASN A 267 8.49 1.32 22.55
CA ASN A 267 9.68 2.18 22.46
C ASN A 267 9.83 2.90 21.10
N VAL A 268 8.82 2.81 20.23
CA VAL A 268 8.79 3.47 18.93
C VAL A 268 7.77 4.61 18.93
N THR A 269 8.19 5.79 18.49
CA THR A 269 7.33 6.95 18.28
C THR A 269 7.21 7.23 16.78
N LEU A 270 5.99 7.29 16.26
CA LEU A 270 5.71 7.70 14.89
C LEU A 270 5.61 9.23 14.82
N MET A 271 6.35 9.87 13.91
CA MET A 271 6.47 11.33 13.87
C MET A 271 6.43 11.87 12.43
N GLY A 272 5.83 13.05 12.24
CA GLY A 272 5.76 13.72 10.94
C GLY A 272 4.31 14.08 10.57
N ASP A 273 3.88 13.70 9.38
CA ASP A 273 2.50 13.82 8.90
C ASP A 273 1.82 12.44 8.85
N SER A 274 0.50 12.39 8.67
CA SER A 274 -0.18 11.12 8.41
C SER A 274 0.38 10.46 7.15
N THR A 275 0.49 9.14 7.17
CA THR A 275 0.90 8.39 5.98
C THR A 275 -0.08 8.63 4.81
N GLY A 276 0.28 8.22 3.60
CA GLY A 276 -0.64 8.18 2.46
C GLY A 276 -1.75 7.15 2.61
N GLY A 277 -1.60 6.16 3.51
CA GLY A 277 -2.57 5.08 3.66
C GLY A 277 -2.22 3.83 2.85
N GLY A 278 -3.21 3.13 2.29
CA GLY A 278 -3.00 1.88 1.54
C GLY A 278 -2.74 0.69 2.46
N LEU A 279 -3.62 0.49 3.44
CA LEU A 279 -3.65 -0.63 4.37
C LEU A 279 -4.47 -1.82 3.85
N GLY A 280 -5.05 -1.71 2.65
CA GLY A 280 -5.59 -2.84 1.92
C GLY A 280 -4.60 -3.53 1.01
N MET A 281 -4.63 -4.86 0.95
CA MET A 281 -3.83 -5.63 0.01
C MET A 281 -4.49 -5.58 -1.38
N PRO A 282 -3.77 -5.15 -2.44
CA PRO A 282 -4.34 -5.13 -3.77
C PRO A 282 -4.53 -6.55 -4.31
N ASN A 283 -5.71 -6.82 -4.83
CA ASN A 283 -6.01 -7.99 -5.65
C ASN A 283 -6.65 -7.53 -6.96
N GLY A 284 -6.52 -8.32 -8.01
CA GLY A 284 -6.84 -7.90 -9.36
C GLY A 284 -7.15 -9.05 -10.28
N GLY A 285 -7.57 -8.69 -11.48
CA GLY A 285 -7.92 -9.62 -12.55
C GLY A 285 -7.68 -9.01 -13.91
N GLN A 286 -8.16 -9.71 -14.93
CA GLN A 286 -8.13 -9.27 -16.31
C GLN A 286 -9.56 -9.09 -16.81
N LEU A 287 -9.82 -7.97 -17.48
CA LEU A 287 -11.05 -7.70 -18.19
C LEU A 287 -11.10 -8.51 -19.50
N PRO A 288 -12.30 -8.79 -20.06
CA PRO A 288 -12.41 -9.49 -21.33
C PRO A 288 -11.64 -8.86 -22.50
N ASN A 289 -11.49 -7.52 -22.53
CA ASN A 289 -10.66 -6.81 -23.53
C ASN A 289 -9.14 -6.89 -23.28
N GLY A 290 -8.69 -7.65 -22.28
CA GLY A 290 -7.30 -7.88 -21.96
C GLY A 290 -6.64 -6.86 -21.03
N TRP A 291 -7.33 -5.77 -20.66
CA TRP A 291 -6.86 -4.84 -19.64
C TRP A 291 -6.81 -5.51 -18.26
N ASN A 292 -5.94 -5.05 -17.38
CA ASN A 292 -5.86 -5.56 -16.02
C ASN A 292 -6.42 -4.53 -15.05
N TYR A 293 -6.93 -4.97 -13.92
CA TYR A 293 -7.34 -4.09 -12.83
C TYR A 293 -6.82 -4.62 -11.50
N ARG A 294 -6.72 -3.75 -10.52
CA ARG A 294 -6.54 -4.12 -9.11
C ARG A 294 -7.25 -3.12 -8.20
N PHE A 295 -7.59 -3.56 -7.00
CA PHE A 295 -8.12 -2.74 -5.91
C PHE A 295 -7.91 -3.44 -4.56
N SER A 296 -8.09 -2.71 -3.47
CA SER A 296 -7.88 -3.23 -2.12
C SER A 296 -8.99 -4.18 -1.65
N VAL A 297 -8.64 -5.39 -1.25
CA VAL A 297 -9.60 -6.45 -0.82
C VAL A 297 -9.50 -6.84 0.65
N THR A 298 -8.62 -6.20 1.41
CA THR A 298 -8.48 -6.42 2.86
C THR A 298 -8.57 -5.10 3.60
N GLN A 299 -8.89 -5.17 4.88
CA GLN A 299 -8.71 -4.07 5.84
C GLN A 299 -7.66 -4.48 6.87
N ALA A 300 -6.76 -3.56 7.21
CA ALA A 300 -5.85 -3.72 8.34
C ALA A 300 -6.05 -2.58 9.33
N VAL A 301 -6.08 -2.94 10.62
CA VAL A 301 -6.36 -2.05 11.74
C VAL A 301 -5.37 -2.33 12.89
N THR A 302 -5.21 -1.39 13.81
CA THR A 302 -4.42 -1.65 15.02
C THR A 302 -5.08 -2.74 15.88
N VAL A 303 -4.32 -3.34 16.81
CA VAL A 303 -4.87 -4.28 17.78
C VAL A 303 -5.99 -3.65 18.60
N ASP A 304 -5.80 -2.41 19.06
CA ASP A 304 -6.82 -1.63 19.77
C ASP A 304 -8.08 -1.38 18.93
N GLN A 305 -7.91 -1.00 17.66
CA GLN A 305 -9.04 -0.77 16.75
C GLN A 305 -9.86 -2.04 16.54
N ALA A 306 -9.21 -3.21 16.42
CA ALA A 306 -9.91 -4.48 16.31
C ALA A 306 -10.64 -4.88 17.61
N ASP A 307 -10.03 -4.66 18.78
CA ASP A 307 -10.69 -4.96 20.06
C ASP A 307 -11.92 -4.05 20.29
N ARG A 308 -11.83 -2.79 19.85
CA ARG A 308 -12.95 -1.83 19.83
C ARG A 308 -14.01 -2.18 18.80
N PHE A 309 -13.61 -2.76 17.67
CA PHE A 309 -14.52 -3.30 16.67
C PHE A 309 -15.39 -4.41 17.29
N ASP A 310 -14.78 -5.36 17.99
CA ASP A 310 -15.50 -6.44 18.70
C ASP A 310 -16.41 -5.91 19.82
N ALA A 311 -16.12 -4.71 20.34
CA ALA A 311 -16.95 -3.99 21.30
C ALA A 311 -18.12 -3.20 20.68
N GLY A 312 -18.28 -3.25 19.35
CA GLY A 312 -19.37 -2.59 18.62
C GLY A 312 -19.11 -1.12 18.31
N LEU A 313 -17.85 -0.67 18.27
CA LEU A 313 -17.46 0.72 17.97
C LEU A 313 -17.08 0.94 16.50
N GLU A 314 -17.61 0.13 15.58
CA GLU A 314 -17.26 0.16 14.16
C GLU A 314 -17.39 1.56 13.53
N ASP A 315 -18.46 2.29 13.82
CA ASP A 315 -18.65 3.66 13.30
C ASP A 315 -17.53 4.63 13.71
N GLU A 316 -17.01 4.48 14.93
CA GLU A 316 -15.89 5.31 15.41
C GLU A 316 -14.59 4.93 14.70
N ILE A 317 -14.34 3.62 14.52
CA ILE A 317 -13.16 3.10 13.83
C ILE A 317 -13.18 3.51 12.35
N ASN A 318 -14.34 3.44 11.71
CA ASN A 318 -14.51 3.87 10.32
C ASN A 318 -14.23 5.38 10.16
N GLN A 319 -14.57 6.20 11.14
CA GLN A 319 -14.25 7.64 11.16
C GLN A 319 -12.75 7.93 11.34
N GLU A 320 -12.00 7.05 12.02
CA GLU A 320 -10.54 7.19 12.15
C GLU A 320 -9.83 7.01 10.80
N ASN A 321 -10.35 6.14 9.93
CA ASN A 321 -9.97 5.98 8.52
C ASN A 321 -8.45 5.90 8.28
N PHE A 322 -7.78 4.93 8.92
CA PHE A 322 -6.34 4.74 8.75
C PHE A 322 -5.95 4.27 7.33
N GLU A 323 -6.92 3.75 6.56
CA GLU A 323 -6.74 3.50 5.12
C GLU A 323 -6.40 4.77 4.35
N SER A 324 -6.88 5.94 4.81
CA SER A 324 -6.52 7.24 4.22
C SER A 324 -5.25 7.83 4.81
N GLY A 325 -4.58 7.14 5.74
CA GLY A 325 -3.32 7.55 6.37
C GLY A 325 -3.27 7.22 7.86
N VAL A 326 -2.22 6.53 8.29
CA VAL A 326 -1.95 6.28 9.72
C VAL A 326 -1.48 7.57 10.36
N PRO A 327 -2.13 8.07 11.43
CA PRO A 327 -1.72 9.31 12.07
C PRO A 327 -0.43 9.12 12.90
N PRO A 328 0.48 10.12 12.90
CA PRO A 328 1.66 10.10 13.74
C PRO A 328 1.27 10.27 15.22
N ASP A 329 2.12 9.81 16.12
CA ASP A 329 2.01 10.11 17.56
C ASP A 329 2.38 11.57 17.83
N VAL A 330 3.35 12.10 17.06
CA VAL A 330 3.81 13.49 17.13
C VAL A 330 3.72 14.13 15.75
N TYR A 331 2.79 15.07 15.58
CA TYR A 331 2.59 15.79 14.33
C TYR A 331 3.58 16.95 14.18
N VAL A 332 4.38 16.94 13.11
CA VAL A 332 5.31 18.02 12.72
C VAL A 332 5.46 18.03 11.20
N LEU A 333 5.55 19.23 10.61
CA LEU A 333 5.74 19.43 9.17
C LEU A 333 7.07 20.12 8.89
N LEU A 334 7.57 19.94 7.66
CA LEU A 334 8.74 20.66 7.15
C LEU A 334 8.37 22.11 6.81
N ASP A 335 9.20 23.07 7.19
CA ASP A 335 9.08 24.46 6.76
C ASP A 335 9.81 24.69 5.43
N TRP A 336 9.04 24.69 4.33
CA TRP A 336 9.57 24.95 2.99
C TRP A 336 10.17 26.35 2.78
N THR A 337 10.03 27.25 3.76
CA THR A 337 10.69 28.57 3.72
C THR A 337 12.10 28.57 4.30
N ASP A 338 12.49 27.51 5.04
CA ASP A 338 13.84 27.30 5.58
C ASP A 338 14.44 25.97 5.11
N LEU A 339 15.18 26.00 4.01
CA LEU A 339 15.87 24.81 3.49
C LEU A 339 17.21 24.52 4.19
N THR A 340 17.48 25.13 5.35
CA THR A 340 18.68 24.85 6.16
C THR A 340 18.41 23.91 7.33
N ARG A 341 17.13 23.58 7.55
CA ARG A 341 16.65 22.79 8.68
C ARG A 341 15.54 21.85 8.25
N ASP A 342 15.42 20.77 8.99
CA ASP A 342 14.33 19.81 8.90
C ASP A 342 13.68 19.78 10.29
N GLU A 343 12.53 20.45 10.43
CA GLU A 343 11.80 20.59 11.69
C GLU A 343 11.39 19.24 12.27
N ILE A 344 11.14 18.26 11.40
CA ILE A 344 10.74 16.92 11.79
C ILE A 344 11.95 16.21 12.42
N LEU A 345 13.13 16.31 11.80
CA LEU A 345 14.37 15.80 12.40
C LEU A 345 14.75 16.53 13.68
N ASP A 346 14.62 17.85 13.72
CA ASP A 346 14.87 18.64 14.93
C ASP A 346 13.95 18.20 16.09
N ARG A 347 12.67 17.93 15.81
CA ARG A 347 11.74 17.38 16.79
C ARG A 347 12.13 15.98 17.22
N ALA A 348 12.50 15.10 16.29
CA ALA A 348 12.91 13.73 16.60
C ALA A 348 14.15 13.69 17.50
N ILE A 349 15.13 14.56 17.23
CA ILE A 349 16.32 14.73 18.08
C ILE A 349 15.92 15.21 19.48
N PHE A 350 14.99 16.17 19.57
CA PHE A 350 14.48 16.65 20.85
C PHE A 350 13.79 15.53 21.65
N GLU A 351 12.91 14.75 21.01
CA GLU A 351 12.17 13.64 21.62
C GLU A 351 13.07 12.52 22.14
N ILE A 352 14.16 12.21 21.42
CA ILE A 352 15.13 11.19 21.87
C ILE A 352 15.94 11.68 23.08
N THR A 353 16.09 12.98 23.26
CA THR A 353 17.07 13.55 24.18
C THR A 353 16.48 14.19 25.43
N ASN A 354 15.16 14.22 25.58
CA ASN A 354 14.43 14.74 26.75
C ASN A 354 13.37 13.74 27.18
#